data_AF-A0A7C6K609-F1
#
_entry.id   AF-A0A7C6K609-F1
#
_cell.length_a   1.000
_cell.length_b   1.000
_cell.length_c   1.000
_cell.angle_alpha   90.00
_cell.angle_beta   90.00
_cell.angle_gamma   90.00
#
_symmetry.space_group_name_H-M   'P 1'
#
loop_
_entity.id
_entity.type
_entity.pdbx_description
1 polymer ?
#
loop_
_entity_poly.entity_id
_entity_poly.type
_entity_poly.pdbx_seq_one_letter_code
_entity_poly.pdbx_strand_id
1 'polypeptide(L)'
;MARVEFSELWPQLMGLVPVYTRNGVNGTSILLEKTPTLFCEVKTKTLLARLTRTFLIELRLAQRAFSRVCGRRYAVPIALRPGLVMVPVRARTARVKDDGTRAYLVKDKIREYLPEDTRSKRGGTRIVFVNDTTLTVPHRWSNMREVMVAAELVEREGARLIGYLADRTGCEVKENPESYCCKKCPRRDLCFPEEE
;
A
#
# COMPACT_ATOMS: atom_id res chain seq x y z
N MET A 1 8.05 21.04 -15.50
CA MET A 1 8.46 19.81 -14.82
C MET A 1 7.55 18.68 -15.24
N ALA A 2 8.10 17.53 -15.60
CA ALA A 2 7.31 16.36 -16.00
C ALA A 2 6.37 15.93 -14.85
N ARG A 3 5.10 15.72 -15.19
CA ARG A 3 4.09 15.24 -14.25
C ARG A 3 4.37 13.76 -13.99
N VAL A 4 4.32 13.34 -12.72
CA VAL A 4 4.45 11.93 -12.36
C VAL A 4 3.18 11.22 -12.80
N GLU A 5 3.28 10.37 -13.83
CA GLU A 5 2.19 9.57 -14.34
C GLU A 5 2.11 8.24 -13.59
N PHE A 6 1.30 8.21 -12.53
CA PHE A 6 1.16 7.03 -11.68
C PHE A 6 0.49 5.84 -12.38
N SER A 7 -0.26 6.05 -13.47
CA SER A 7 -0.89 4.98 -14.28
C SER A 7 0.13 3.96 -14.79
N GLU A 8 1.33 4.42 -15.12
CA GLU A 8 2.42 3.59 -15.64
C GLU A 8 3.40 3.20 -14.53
N LEU A 9 3.59 4.08 -13.54
CA LEU A 9 4.64 3.94 -12.54
C LEU A 9 4.29 2.98 -11.39
N TRP A 10 3.00 2.86 -11.04
CA TRP A 10 2.57 2.14 -9.85
C TRP A 10 3.07 0.69 -9.74
N PRO A 11 3.23 -0.12 -10.82
CA PRO A 11 3.70 -1.50 -10.69
C PRO A 11 5.11 -1.62 -10.14
N GLN A 12 5.95 -0.60 -10.35
CA GLN A 12 7.33 -0.54 -9.87
C GLN A 12 7.47 0.21 -8.55
N LEU A 13 6.40 0.85 -8.06
CA LEU A 13 6.45 1.71 -6.89
C LEU A 13 6.78 0.89 -5.64
N MET A 14 7.87 1.25 -4.96
CA MET A 14 8.21 0.71 -3.64
C MET A 14 7.89 1.69 -2.52
N GLY A 15 7.91 3.00 -2.79
CA GLY A 15 7.50 3.98 -1.80
C GLY A 15 7.65 5.44 -2.21
N LEU A 16 7.02 6.30 -1.42
CA LEU A 16 7.09 7.75 -1.48
C LEU A 16 7.77 8.25 -0.20
N VAL A 17 8.99 8.76 -0.28
CA VAL A 17 9.81 9.12 0.87
C VAL A 17 10.10 10.62 0.87
N PRO A 18 9.80 11.37 1.95
CA PRO A 18 10.07 12.80 2.00
C PRO A 18 11.58 13.03 2.13
N VAL A 19 12.14 13.86 1.25
CA VAL A 19 13.57 14.19 1.22
C VAL A 19 13.77 15.70 1.09
N TYR A 20 14.96 16.16 1.51
CA TYR A 20 15.42 17.50 1.16
C TYR A 20 16.48 17.39 0.07
N THR A 21 16.39 18.23 -0.94
CA THR A 21 17.52 18.39 -1.87
C THR A 21 18.67 19.14 -1.17
N ARG A 22 19.85 19.14 -1.81
CA ARG A 22 21.00 19.93 -1.34
C ARG A 22 20.67 21.42 -1.18
N ASN A 23 19.75 21.93 -2.00
CA ASN A 23 19.29 23.32 -1.95
C ASN A 23 18.18 23.56 -0.91
N GLY A 24 17.87 22.56 -0.07
CA GLY A 24 16.83 22.65 0.96
C GLY A 24 15.40 22.49 0.44
N VAL A 25 15.21 22.17 -0.85
CA VAL A 25 13.86 21.98 -1.42
C VAL A 25 13.22 20.76 -0.78
N ASN A 26 12.02 20.93 -0.25
CA ASN A 26 11.22 19.87 0.32
C ASN A 26 10.44 19.14 -0.78
N GLY A 27 10.83 17.90 -1.05
CA GLY A 27 10.19 17.09 -2.08
C GLY A 27 10.01 15.64 -1.65
N THR A 28 9.71 14.81 -2.63
CA THR A 28 9.53 13.37 -2.47
C THR A 28 10.48 12.62 -3.39
N SER A 29 11.16 11.66 -2.79
CA SER A 29 11.88 10.60 -3.46
C SER A 29 10.90 9.45 -3.73
N ILE A 30 10.73 9.09 -4.99
CA ILE A 30 9.86 7.99 -5.43
C ILE A 30 10.75 6.78 -5.66
N LEU A 31 10.68 5.83 -4.74
CA LEU A 31 11.46 4.60 -4.79
C LEU A 31 10.81 3.64 -5.79
N LEU A 32 11.62 3.14 -6.72
CA LEU A 32 11.20 2.24 -7.79
C LEU A 32 12.05 0.97 -7.76
N GLU A 33 11.42 -0.15 -8.09
CA GLU A 33 12.04 -1.47 -8.01
C GLU A 33 13.13 -1.67 -9.06
N LYS A 34 12.83 -1.35 -10.32
CA LYS A 34 13.67 -1.67 -11.48
C LYS A 34 14.43 -0.47 -12.06
N THR A 35 14.01 0.73 -11.69
CA THR A 35 14.52 1.98 -12.25
C THR A 35 15.09 2.87 -11.15
N PRO A 36 15.98 3.81 -11.51
CA PRO A 36 16.51 4.76 -10.54
C PRO A 36 15.39 5.54 -9.85
N THR A 37 15.64 5.86 -8.59
CA THR A 37 14.74 6.67 -7.77
C THR A 37 14.47 8.02 -8.42
N LEU A 38 13.20 8.40 -8.53
CA LEU A 38 12.79 9.69 -9.12
C LEU A 38 12.60 10.74 -8.03
N PHE A 39 13.10 11.96 -8.27
CA PHE A 39 12.82 13.09 -7.40
C PHE A 39 11.66 13.92 -7.96
N CYS A 40 10.76 14.34 -7.07
CA CYS A 40 9.65 15.23 -7.39
C CYS A 40 9.54 16.34 -6.33
N GLU A 41 9.46 17.59 -6.74
CA GLU A 41 9.28 18.77 -5.87
C GLU A 41 7.84 18.91 -5.35
N VAL A 42 7.23 17.78 -4.99
CA VAL A 42 5.87 17.69 -4.48
C VAL A 42 5.92 16.90 -3.19
N LYS A 43 5.17 17.35 -2.17
CA LYS A 43 5.10 16.67 -0.86
C LYS A 43 4.50 15.26 -1.00
N THR A 44 4.94 14.35 -0.13
CA THR A 44 4.48 12.95 -0.13
C THR A 44 2.96 12.81 -0.04
N LYS A 45 2.31 13.63 0.81
CA LYS A 45 0.84 13.65 0.93
C LYS A 45 0.13 13.95 -0.38
N THR A 46 0.72 14.83 -1.20
CA THR A 46 0.15 15.24 -2.48
C THR A 46 0.37 14.17 -3.53
N LEU A 47 1.54 13.54 -3.55
CA LEU A 47 1.79 12.39 -4.43
C LEU A 47 0.92 11.19 -4.06
N LEU A 48 0.73 10.90 -2.77
CA LEU A 48 -0.21 9.87 -2.33
C LEU A 48 -1.63 10.16 -2.81
N ALA A 49 -2.13 11.39 -2.68
CA ALA A 49 -3.45 11.76 -3.16
C ALA A 49 -3.57 11.66 -4.70
N ARG A 50 -2.49 11.90 -5.44
CA ARG A 50 -2.46 11.68 -6.90
C ARG A 50 -2.50 10.19 -7.23
N LEU A 51 -1.70 9.38 -6.53
CA LEU A 51 -1.70 7.93 -6.66
C LEU A 51 -3.08 7.33 -6.37
N THR A 52 -3.76 7.75 -5.30
CA THR A 52 -5.10 7.21 -4.98
C THR A 52 -6.12 7.58 -6.06
N ARG A 53 -6.03 8.78 -6.64
CA ARG A 53 -6.91 9.23 -7.73
C ARG A 53 -6.72 8.41 -9.01
N THR A 54 -5.52 7.87 -9.27
CA THR A 54 -5.30 6.92 -10.39
C THR A 54 -6.18 5.67 -10.26
N PHE A 55 -6.55 5.29 -9.04
CA PHE A 55 -7.46 4.17 -8.76
C PHE A 55 -8.89 4.62 -8.44
N LEU A 56 -9.25 5.87 -8.75
CA LEU A 56 -10.55 6.46 -8.42
C LEU A 56 -10.90 6.46 -6.92
N ILE A 57 -9.88 6.41 -6.06
CA ILE A 57 -10.04 6.38 -4.60
C ILE A 57 -9.82 7.78 -4.02
N GLU A 58 -10.82 8.28 -3.27
CA GLU A 58 -10.66 9.48 -2.46
C GLU A 58 -9.90 9.15 -1.16
N LEU A 59 -8.74 9.79 -0.99
CA LEU A 59 -7.79 9.46 0.07
C LEU A 59 -8.37 9.63 1.48
N ARG A 60 -9.15 10.69 1.74
CA ARG A 60 -9.69 10.94 3.10
C ARG A 60 -10.78 9.92 3.44
N LEU A 61 -11.61 9.55 2.47
CA LEU A 61 -12.63 8.52 2.61
C LEU A 61 -11.98 7.16 2.89
N ALA A 62 -10.98 6.77 2.11
CA ALA A 62 -10.21 5.54 2.34
C ALA A 62 -9.56 5.53 3.73
N GLN A 63 -8.92 6.63 4.14
CA GLN A 63 -8.36 6.77 5.48
C GLN A 63 -9.41 6.60 6.58
N ARG A 64 -10.61 7.17 6.42
CA ARG A 64 -11.70 7.03 7.40
C ARG A 64 -12.23 5.60 7.47
N ALA A 65 -12.41 4.95 6.33
CA ALA A 65 -12.85 3.56 6.26
C ALA A 65 -11.84 2.64 6.94
N PHE A 66 -10.58 2.67 6.47
CA PHE A 66 -9.52 1.81 6.98
C PHE A 66 -9.10 2.12 8.42
N SER A 67 -9.28 3.36 8.90
CA SER A 67 -9.11 3.73 10.31
C SER A 67 -9.98 2.88 11.23
N ARG A 68 -11.24 2.63 10.84
CA ARG A 68 -12.18 1.81 11.61
C ARG A 68 -11.77 0.34 11.61
N VAL A 69 -11.25 -0.14 10.48
CA VAL A 69 -10.82 -1.53 10.28
C VAL A 69 -9.61 -1.87 11.15
N CYS A 70 -8.57 -1.02 11.13
CA CYS A 70 -7.35 -1.27 11.89
C CYS A 70 -7.35 -0.64 13.29
N GLY A 71 -8.42 0.05 13.68
CA GLY A 71 -8.51 0.75 14.98
C GLY A 71 -7.53 1.91 15.16
N ARG A 72 -6.96 2.46 14.07
CA ARG A 72 -5.92 3.50 14.13
C ARG A 72 -6.45 4.84 13.65
N ARG A 73 -6.27 5.90 14.46
CA ARG A 73 -6.55 7.29 14.05
C ARG A 73 -5.42 7.92 13.22
N TYR A 74 -4.20 7.44 13.40
CA TYR A 74 -3.00 7.96 12.75
C TYR A 74 -2.20 6.85 12.08
N ALA A 75 -1.44 7.20 11.05
CA ALA A 75 -0.66 6.24 10.28
C ALA A 75 -1.55 5.06 9.82
N VAL A 76 -2.68 5.41 9.19
CA VAL A 76 -3.63 4.46 8.61
C VAL A 76 -3.08 3.99 7.26
N PRO A 77 -2.82 2.68 7.08
CA PRO A 77 -2.48 2.11 5.77
C PRO A 77 -3.61 2.30 4.78
N ILE A 78 -3.27 2.38 3.49
CA ILE A 78 -4.26 2.58 2.42
C ILE A 78 -4.11 1.48 1.38
N ALA A 79 -5.07 0.56 1.32
CA ALA A 79 -5.18 -0.38 0.22
C ALA A 79 -5.77 0.33 -1.00
N LEU A 80 -5.07 0.22 -2.14
CA LEU A 80 -5.53 0.76 -3.42
C LEU A 80 -6.02 -0.35 -4.35
N ARG A 81 -5.34 -1.51 -4.30
CA ARG A 81 -5.66 -2.76 -4.99
C ARG A 81 -4.91 -3.90 -4.31
N PRO A 82 -5.24 -5.18 -4.60
CA PRO A 82 -4.45 -6.31 -4.12
C PRO A 82 -2.95 -6.12 -4.44
N GLY A 83 -2.10 -6.29 -3.44
CA GLY A 83 -0.65 -6.09 -3.51
C GLY A 83 -0.17 -4.64 -3.64
N LEU A 84 -1.07 -3.65 -3.53
CA LEU A 84 -0.71 -2.23 -3.44
C LEU A 84 -1.35 -1.61 -2.19
N VAL A 85 -0.72 -1.89 -1.05
CA VAL A 85 -1.06 -1.28 0.23
C VAL A 85 0.02 -0.28 0.63
N MET A 86 -0.36 0.99 0.73
CA MET A 86 0.53 2.08 1.12
C MET A 86 0.62 2.15 2.65
N VAL A 87 1.76 1.73 3.19
CA VAL A 87 2.09 1.66 4.61
C VAL A 87 2.75 2.98 5.07
N PRO A 88 2.10 3.77 5.93
CA PRO A 88 2.66 5.02 6.42
C PRO A 88 3.72 4.79 7.50
N VAL A 89 4.92 5.31 7.26
CA VAL A 89 6.03 5.30 8.23
C VAL A 89 6.63 6.68 8.37
N ARG A 90 7.05 7.07 9.57
CA ARG A 90 7.85 8.29 9.76
C ARG A 90 9.25 8.05 9.20
N ALA A 91 9.66 8.82 8.20
CA ALA A 91 10.97 8.70 7.56
C ALA A 91 11.97 9.75 8.04
N ARG A 92 11.51 10.86 8.64
CA ARG A 92 12.41 11.91 9.17
C ARG A 92 11.86 12.60 10.41
N THR A 93 12.72 13.37 11.08
CA THR A 93 12.31 14.33 12.12
C THR A 93 11.96 15.65 11.46
N ALA A 94 10.84 16.26 11.87
CA ALA A 94 10.43 17.55 11.35
C ALA A 94 11.44 18.62 11.78
N ARG A 95 11.91 19.45 10.85
CA ARG A 95 12.74 20.62 11.14
C ARG A 95 11.91 21.89 11.33
N VAL A 96 10.79 21.97 10.62
CA VAL A 96 9.88 23.12 10.60
C VAL A 96 8.41 22.66 10.63
N LYS A 97 7.47 23.60 10.81
CA LYS A 97 6.04 23.31 10.69
C LYS A 97 5.70 22.88 9.25
N ASP A 98 4.77 21.94 9.11
CA ASP A 98 4.29 21.42 7.81
C ASP A 98 5.35 20.79 6.90
N ASP A 99 6.44 20.34 7.52
CA ASP A 99 7.58 19.74 6.86
C ASP A 99 7.24 18.42 6.17
N GLY A 100 6.26 17.68 6.69
CA GLY A 100 5.89 16.37 6.16
C GLY A 100 6.98 15.35 6.48
N THR A 101 6.70 14.48 7.44
CA THR A 101 7.67 13.49 7.94
C THR A 101 7.33 12.06 7.52
N ARG A 102 6.16 11.86 6.93
CA ARG A 102 5.64 10.54 6.58
C ARG A 102 6.07 10.14 5.17
N ALA A 103 6.70 8.98 5.11
CA ALA A 103 6.79 8.17 3.91
C ALA A 103 5.60 7.21 3.82
N TYR A 104 5.36 6.71 2.62
CA TYR A 104 4.37 5.69 2.32
C TYR A 104 5.06 4.60 1.52
N LEU A 105 5.18 3.40 2.07
CA LEU A 105 5.89 2.27 1.47
C LEU A 105 4.89 1.23 0.98
N VAL A 106 5.18 0.53 -0.11
CA VAL A 106 4.30 -0.54 -0.61
C VAL A 106 4.57 -1.81 0.21
N LYS A 107 3.53 -2.33 0.89
CA LYS A 107 3.63 -3.50 1.78
C LYS A 107 4.36 -4.66 1.12
N ASP A 108 3.92 -5.04 -0.08
CA ASP A 108 4.42 -6.20 -0.83
C ASP A 108 5.83 -6.00 -1.42
N LYS A 109 6.34 -4.76 -1.39
CA LYS A 109 7.73 -4.47 -1.80
C LYS A 109 8.68 -4.48 -0.62
N ILE A 110 8.19 -4.63 0.62
CA ILE A 110 9.01 -4.82 1.82
C ILE A 110 9.29 -6.31 1.98
N ARG A 111 10.56 -6.70 1.85
CA ARG A 111 11.00 -8.08 2.07
C ARG A 111 11.09 -8.38 3.57
N GLU A 112 11.73 -7.50 4.31
CA GLU A 112 11.94 -7.66 5.75
C GLU A 112 12.14 -6.30 6.44
N TYR A 113 11.94 -6.29 7.76
CA TYR A 113 12.21 -5.13 8.59
C TYR A 113 12.90 -5.56 9.88
N LEU A 114 14.07 -4.98 10.14
CA LEU A 114 15.00 -5.39 11.19
C LEU A 114 15.21 -4.24 12.18
N PRO A 115 15.40 -4.53 13.48
CA PRO A 115 15.78 -3.50 14.43
C PRO A 115 17.12 -2.87 14.03
N GLU A 116 17.20 -1.53 14.09
CA GLU A 116 18.42 -0.79 13.78
C GLU A 116 18.88 -0.01 15.01
N ASP A 117 20.11 -0.28 15.46
CA ASP A 117 20.78 0.55 16.46
C ASP A 117 21.28 1.84 15.81
N THR A 118 20.39 2.80 15.67
CA THR A 118 20.77 4.16 15.33
C THR A 118 21.56 4.77 16.49
N ARG A 119 22.63 5.53 16.22
CA ARG A 119 23.40 6.32 17.23
C ARG A 119 22.55 7.28 18.07
N SER A 120 21.27 7.48 17.73
CA SER A 120 20.32 8.27 18.49
C SER A 120 19.61 7.42 19.56
N LYS A 121 19.33 7.98 20.74
CA LYS A 121 18.57 7.33 21.84
C LYS A 121 17.16 6.80 21.47
N ARG A 122 16.73 6.94 20.22
CA ARG A 122 15.46 6.43 19.68
C ARG A 122 15.81 5.38 18.63
N GLY A 123 15.76 4.10 19.00
CA GLY A 123 16.04 2.99 18.08
C GLY A 123 15.27 3.11 16.76
N GLY A 124 15.92 2.68 15.68
CA GLY A 124 15.39 2.72 14.32
C GLY A 124 14.92 1.35 13.86
N THR A 125 14.38 1.32 12.65
CA THR A 125 14.07 0.09 11.92
C THR A 125 14.65 0.22 10.53
N ARG A 126 15.41 -0.78 10.10
CA ARG A 126 15.88 -0.90 8.73
C ARG A 126 14.85 -1.69 7.94
N ILE A 127 14.35 -1.10 6.87
CA ILE A 127 13.44 -1.75 5.93
C ILE A 127 14.26 -2.18 4.74
N VAL A 128 14.15 -3.45 4.36
CA VAL A 128 14.82 -4.02 3.18
C VAL A 128 13.74 -4.29 2.14
N PHE A 129 13.92 -3.73 0.94
CA PHE A 129 12.98 -3.91 -0.17
C PHE A 129 13.33 -5.14 -1.00
N VAL A 130 12.41 -5.53 -1.88
CA VAL A 130 12.58 -6.68 -2.80
C VAL A 130 13.78 -6.55 -3.74
N ASN A 131 14.26 -5.34 -4.01
CA ASN A 131 15.44 -5.08 -4.85
C ASN A 131 16.73 -4.85 -4.04
N ASP A 132 16.78 -5.33 -2.80
CA ASP A 132 17.91 -5.21 -1.85
C ASP A 132 18.26 -3.78 -1.41
N THR A 133 17.57 -2.76 -1.92
CA THR A 133 17.71 -1.42 -1.38
C THR A 133 17.13 -1.34 0.03
N THR A 134 17.66 -0.41 0.82
CA THR A 134 17.27 -0.27 2.23
C THR A 134 16.83 1.14 2.57
N LEU A 135 15.87 1.27 3.48
CA LEU A 135 15.47 2.53 4.09
C LEU A 135 15.47 2.42 5.61
N THR A 136 16.31 3.21 6.27
CA THR A 136 16.28 3.32 7.72
C THR A 136 15.26 4.37 8.15
N VAL A 137 14.31 3.98 8.99
CA VAL A 137 13.27 4.86 9.52
C VAL A 137 13.45 5.07 11.03
N PRO A 138 13.18 6.29 11.55
CA PRO A 138 13.16 6.58 12.99
C PRO A 138 11.91 6.02 13.71
N HIS A 139 11.49 4.81 13.32
CA HIS A 139 10.46 4.04 14.00
C HIS A 139 11.12 2.95 14.82
N ARG A 140 10.64 2.72 16.04
CA ARG A 140 10.97 1.50 16.79
C ARG A 140 10.39 0.29 16.06
N TRP A 141 11.12 -0.82 16.11
CA TRP A 141 10.71 -2.08 15.49
C TRP A 141 9.32 -2.55 15.96
N SER A 142 9.02 -2.40 17.26
CA SER A 142 7.69 -2.70 17.82
C SER A 142 6.56 -1.90 17.14
N ASN A 143 6.78 -0.61 16.92
CA ASN A 143 5.80 0.26 16.27
C ASN A 143 5.67 -0.06 14.79
N MET A 144 6.76 -0.47 14.13
CA MET A 144 6.71 -0.93 12.74
C MET A 144 5.86 -2.19 12.63
N ARG A 145 6.03 -3.16 13.54
CA ARG A 145 5.23 -4.39 13.59
C ARG A 145 3.73 -4.09 13.71
N GLU A 146 3.32 -3.18 14.60
CA GLU A 146 1.92 -2.77 14.71
C GLU A 146 1.36 -2.18 13.41
N VAL A 147 2.15 -1.34 12.74
CA VAL A 147 1.74 -0.71 11.46
C VAL A 147 1.62 -1.77 10.35
N MET A 148 2.49 -2.77 10.35
CA MET A 148 2.42 -3.89 9.39
C MET A 148 1.20 -4.78 9.65
N VAL A 149 0.87 -5.08 10.92
CA VAL A 149 -0.37 -5.79 11.27
C VAL A 149 -1.61 -4.99 10.83
N ALA A 150 -1.60 -3.67 11.03
CA ALA A 150 -2.67 -2.82 10.52
C ALA A 150 -2.75 -2.85 8.99
N ALA A 151 -1.61 -2.91 8.28
CA ALA A 151 -1.59 -2.99 6.82
C ALA A 151 -2.17 -4.30 6.32
N GLU A 152 -1.92 -5.41 7.02
CA GLU A 152 -2.52 -6.71 6.75
C GLU A 152 -4.05 -6.69 6.90
N LEU A 153 -4.57 -6.10 7.98
CA LEU A 153 -6.01 -5.94 8.17
C LEU A 153 -6.66 -5.09 7.07
N VAL A 154 -6.00 -3.99 6.71
CA VAL A 154 -6.44 -3.09 5.64
C VAL A 154 -6.41 -3.77 4.28
N GLU A 155 -5.41 -4.61 4.00
CA GLU A 155 -5.37 -5.38 2.77
C GLU A 155 -6.53 -6.36 2.67
N ARG A 156 -6.78 -7.14 3.72
CA ARG A 156 -7.89 -8.10 3.75
C ARG A 156 -9.23 -7.41 3.52
N GLU A 157 -9.44 -6.27 4.16
CA GLU A 157 -10.66 -5.48 3.93
C GLU A 157 -10.71 -4.88 2.53
N GLY A 158 -9.59 -4.36 2.02
CA GLY A 158 -9.50 -3.83 0.65
C GLY A 158 -9.80 -4.91 -0.39
N ALA A 159 -9.26 -6.10 -0.22
CA ALA A 159 -9.53 -7.26 -1.06
C ALA A 159 -11.00 -7.68 -0.98
N ARG A 160 -11.62 -7.64 0.21
CA ARG A 160 -13.06 -7.88 0.37
C ARG A 160 -13.89 -6.86 -0.41
N LEU A 161 -13.60 -5.56 -0.26
CA LEU A 161 -14.34 -4.49 -0.92
C LEU A 161 -14.18 -4.51 -2.45
N ILE A 162 -12.99 -4.86 -2.95
CA ILE A 162 -12.72 -5.00 -4.39
C ILE A 162 -13.31 -6.31 -4.93
N GLY A 163 -13.26 -7.40 -4.15
CA GLY A 163 -13.97 -8.64 -4.45
C GLY A 163 -15.48 -8.42 -4.57
N TYR A 164 -16.07 -7.58 -3.70
CA TYR A 164 -17.46 -7.13 -3.84
C TYR A 164 -17.72 -6.25 -5.08
N LEU A 165 -16.70 -5.58 -5.64
CA LEU A 165 -16.82 -4.87 -6.92
C LEU A 165 -16.75 -5.82 -8.12
N ALA A 166 -16.01 -6.94 -8.01
CA ALA A 166 -16.06 -8.02 -8.99
C ALA A 166 -17.42 -8.75 -8.96
N ASP A 167 -17.99 -8.96 -7.76
CA ASP A 167 -19.31 -9.59 -7.58
C ASP A 167 -20.50 -8.73 -8.05
N ARG A 168 -20.32 -7.43 -8.33
CA ARG A 168 -21.40 -6.52 -8.79
C ARG A 168 -21.37 -6.18 -10.27
N THR A 169 -20.37 -6.66 -11.01
CA THR A 169 -20.46 -6.80 -12.47
C THR A 169 -20.80 -8.25 -12.76
N GLY A 170 -22.08 -8.51 -13.04
CA GLY A 170 -22.65 -9.86 -13.07
C GLY A 170 -21.81 -10.89 -13.81
N CYS A 171 -21.35 -11.88 -13.06
CA CYS A 171 -21.45 -13.29 -13.40
C CYS A 171 -21.12 -14.07 -12.11
N GLU A 172 -22.12 -14.72 -11.50
CA GLU A 172 -21.87 -15.68 -10.42
C GLU A 172 -21.20 -16.92 -11.00
N VAL A 173 -19.90 -16.85 -11.27
CA VAL A 173 -19.06 -18.04 -11.37
C VAL A 173 -18.05 -17.92 -10.24
N LYS A 174 -18.38 -18.56 -9.12
CA LYS A 174 -17.40 -18.86 -8.07
C LYS A 174 -16.38 -19.80 -8.69
N GLU A 175 -15.26 -19.26 -9.15
CA GLU A 175 -14.10 -20.07 -9.51
C GLU A 175 -13.52 -20.70 -8.25
N ASN A 176 -13.93 -21.94 -8.00
CA ASN A 176 -13.19 -22.88 -7.18
C ASN A 176 -12.67 -23.99 -8.13
N PRO A 177 -11.37 -24.03 -8.47
CA PRO A 177 -10.90 -24.75 -9.65
C PRO A 177 -10.89 -26.30 -9.58
N GLU A 178 -11.25 -26.95 -8.46
CA GLU A 178 -10.93 -28.38 -8.31
C GLU A 178 -12.06 -29.34 -7.89
N SER A 179 -13.33 -28.94 -7.78
CA SER A 179 -14.34 -29.91 -7.28
C SER A 179 -15.78 -29.78 -7.75
N TYR A 180 -16.04 -29.49 -9.03
CA TYR A 180 -17.38 -29.70 -9.62
C TYR A 180 -17.42 -30.96 -10.47
N CYS A 181 -17.48 -32.12 -9.81
CA CYS A 181 -18.08 -33.31 -10.39
C CYS A 181 -19.58 -33.27 -10.06
N CYS A 182 -20.43 -33.16 -11.09
CA CYS A 182 -21.89 -32.93 -11.05
C CYS A 182 -22.72 -33.98 -10.27
N LYS A 183 -22.10 -34.99 -9.64
CA LYS A 183 -22.81 -36.07 -8.96
C LYS A 183 -23.44 -35.69 -7.60
N LYS A 184 -23.03 -34.57 -6.99
CA LYS A 184 -23.56 -34.12 -5.68
C LYS A 184 -24.22 -32.72 -5.72
N CYS A 185 -24.57 -32.23 -6.92
CA CYS A 185 -25.26 -30.95 -7.04
C CYS A 185 -26.75 -31.11 -6.66
N PRO A 186 -27.29 -30.34 -5.70
CA PRO A 186 -28.70 -30.39 -5.32
C PRO A 186 -29.66 -29.73 -6.34
N ARG A 187 -29.13 -29.27 -7.49
CA ARG A 187 -29.89 -28.72 -8.63
C ARG A 187 -29.53 -29.44 -9.93
N ARG A 188 -29.26 -30.74 -9.86
CA ARG A 188 -28.79 -31.58 -10.98
C ARG A 188 -29.68 -31.43 -12.23
N ASP A 189 -30.98 -31.29 -12.00
CA ASP A 189 -32.05 -31.22 -12.99
C ASP A 189 -32.02 -29.94 -13.84
N LEU A 190 -31.21 -28.94 -13.44
CA LEU A 190 -31.02 -27.67 -14.15
C LEU A 190 -29.66 -27.58 -14.86
N CYS A 191 -28.78 -28.57 -14.68
CA CYS A 191 -27.41 -28.52 -15.20
C CYS A 191 -27.26 -29.06 -16.63
N PHE A 192 -28.23 -29.81 -17.12
CA PHE A 192 -28.28 -30.27 -18.51
C PHE A 192 -29.76 -30.25 -18.92
N PRO A 193 -30.20 -29.39 -19.87
CA PRO A 193 -31.49 -29.63 -20.49
C PRO A 193 -31.42 -30.99 -21.18
N GLU A 194 -32.35 -31.89 -20.85
CA GLU A 194 -32.47 -33.19 -21.49
C GLU A 194 -32.77 -32.97 -22.98
N GLU A 195 -31.89 -33.44 -23.86
CA GLU A 195 -32.21 -33.69 -25.27
C GLU A 195 -32.57 -35.18 -25.42
N GLU A 196 -33.55 -35.45 -26.27
CA GLU A 196 -34.15 -36.77 -26.59
C GLU A 196 -33.15 -37.91 -26.82
#